data_AF-A0AAV4TG90-F1
#
_entry.id   AF-A0AAV4TG90-F1
#
_cell.length_a   1.000
_cell.length_b   1.000
_cell.length_c   1.000
_cell.angle_alpha   90.00
_cell.angle_beta   90.00
_cell.angle_gamma   90.00
#
_symmetry.space_group_name_H-M   'P 1'
#
loop_
_entity.id
_entity.type
_entity.pdbx_description
1 polymer ?
#
loop_
_entity_poly.entity_id
_entity_poly.type
_entity_poly.pdbx_seq_one_letter_code
_entity_poly.pdbx_strand_id
1 'polypeptide(L)'
;MDSRDISAEDYEEACTELGNLLKLNIAELNFAELKKIIKKTILSWHPDKNKDNPEKFFLENKFKNLNSAWIVYKIFKQSCESSSEECDSTETPKKMEDTENNDSYKTDNEKIF
;
A
#
# COMPACT_ATOMS: atom_id res chain seq x y z
N MET A 1 19.73 -12.57 -1.23
CA MET A 1 18.56 -11.69 -1.36
C MET A 1 19.06 -10.49 -2.12
N ASP A 2 18.67 -10.34 -3.38
CA ASP A 2 19.01 -9.13 -4.13
C ASP A 2 18.37 -7.94 -3.41
N SER A 3 19.18 -7.15 -2.71
CA SER A 3 18.82 -5.76 -2.40
C SER A 3 18.66 -5.10 -3.76
N ARG A 4 17.42 -5.05 -4.26
CA ARG A 4 17.14 -4.33 -5.50
C ARG A 4 17.28 -2.85 -5.14
N ASP A 5 18.44 -2.30 -5.44
CA ASP A 5 18.67 -0.87 -5.38
C ASP A 5 17.60 -0.21 -6.25
N ILE A 6 16.82 0.68 -5.65
CA ILE A 6 15.81 1.44 -6.37
C ILE A 6 16.54 2.33 -7.37
N SER A 7 16.23 2.19 -8.66
CA SER A 7 16.88 2.99 -9.68
C SER A 7 16.36 4.44 -9.66
N ALA A 8 17.09 5.34 -10.33
CA ALA A 8 16.59 6.69 -10.53
C ALA A 8 15.30 6.70 -11.38
N GLU A 9 15.14 5.78 -12.34
CA GLU A 9 13.91 5.66 -13.11
C GLU A 9 12.72 5.26 -12.24
N ASP A 10 12.90 4.30 -11.33
CA ASP A 10 11.85 3.89 -10.38
C ASP A 10 11.40 5.08 -9.50
N TYR A 11 12.35 5.93 -9.09
CA TYR A 11 12.07 7.13 -8.32
C TYR A 11 11.29 8.19 -9.11
N GLU A 12 11.67 8.44 -10.36
CA GLU A 12 10.97 9.39 -11.24
C GLU A 12 9.54 8.94 -11.54
N GLU A 13 9.34 7.63 -11.77
CA GLU A 13 8.01 7.04 -11.94
C GLU A 13 7.18 7.20 -10.67
N ALA A 14 7.76 6.94 -9.49
CA ALA A 14 7.09 7.14 -8.22
C ALA A 14 6.70 8.61 -7.99
N CYS A 15 7.57 9.58 -8.33
CA CYS A 15 7.25 11.00 -8.24
C CYS A 15 6.09 11.39 -9.15
N THR A 16 6.06 10.85 -10.37
CA THR A 16 5.00 11.08 -11.35
C THR A 16 3.67 10.51 -10.86
N GLU A 17 3.66 9.27 -10.39
CA GLU A 17 2.45 8.60 -9.90
C GLU A 17 1.91 9.30 -8.65
N LEU A 18 2.77 9.64 -7.68
CA LEU A 18 2.35 10.40 -6.51
C LEU A 18 1.75 11.77 -6.92
N GLY A 19 2.35 12.47 -7.88
CA GLY A 19 1.86 13.77 -8.36
C GLY A 19 0.49 13.65 -9.01
N ASN A 20 0.32 12.61 -9.83
CA ASN A 20 -0.93 12.29 -10.51
C ASN A 20 -2.06 11.90 -9.55
N LEU A 21 -1.75 11.13 -8.50
CA LEU A 21 -2.72 10.69 -7.50
C LEU A 21 -3.14 11.83 -6.57
N LEU A 22 -2.17 12.62 -6.09
CA LEU A 22 -2.41 13.71 -5.15
C LEU A 22 -2.90 14.99 -5.84
N LYS A 23 -2.73 15.10 -7.16
CA LYS A 23 -3.00 16.32 -7.95
C LYS A 23 -2.16 17.50 -7.47
N LEU A 24 -0.87 17.25 -7.19
CA LEU A 24 0.07 18.23 -6.65
C LEU A 24 1.40 18.18 -7.41
N ASN A 25 2.11 19.30 -7.43
CA ASN A 25 3.50 19.34 -7.86
C ASN A 25 4.41 18.91 -6.71
N ILE A 26 4.93 17.69 -6.77
CA ILE A 26 5.74 17.11 -5.69
C ILE A 26 7.13 17.73 -5.62
N ALA A 27 7.63 18.28 -6.73
CA ALA A 27 8.93 18.94 -6.77
C ALA A 27 8.99 20.21 -5.89
N GLU A 28 7.83 20.79 -5.56
CA GLU A 28 7.72 21.97 -4.70
C GLU A 28 7.59 21.63 -3.21
N LEU A 29 7.45 20.35 -2.86
CA LEU A 29 7.23 19.90 -1.49
C LEU A 29 8.49 19.28 -0.90
N ASN A 30 8.77 19.59 0.37
CA ASN A 30 9.79 18.85 1.11
C ASN A 30 9.25 17.48 1.60
N PHE A 31 10.17 16.61 2.03
CA PHE A 31 9.83 15.26 2.50
C PHE A 31 8.78 15.26 3.62
N ALA A 32 8.87 16.19 4.57
CA ALA A 32 7.95 16.26 5.71
C ALA A 32 6.55 16.70 5.30
N GLU A 33 6.43 17.66 4.39
CA GLU A 33 5.16 18.11 3.81
C GLU A 33 4.50 17.00 3.01
N LEU A 34 5.26 16.36 2.11
CA LEU A 34 4.78 15.24 1.32
C LEU A 34 4.34 14.07 2.21
N LYS A 35 5.13 13.72 3.23
CA LYS A 35 4.78 12.67 4.22
C LYS A 35 3.46 12.96 4.92
N LYS A 36 3.22 14.23 5.32
CA LYS A 36 1.96 14.62 5.96
C LYS A 36 0.76 14.47 5.00
N ILE A 37 0.92 14.91 3.76
CA ILE A 37 -0.13 14.79 2.73
C ILE A 37 -0.45 13.32 2.45
N ILE A 38 0.57 12.49 2.24
CA ILE A 38 0.40 11.06 1.97
C ILE A 38 -0.30 10.37 3.15
N LYS A 39 0.13 10.62 4.39
CA LYS A 39 -0.55 10.07 5.58
C LYS A 39 -2.03 10.44 5.61
N LYS A 40 -2.37 11.69 5.34
CA LYS A 40 -3.76 12.16 5.29
C LYS A 40 -4.56 11.47 4.19
N THR A 41 -3.98 11.31 3.00
CA THR A 41 -4.63 10.66 1.86
C THR A 41 -4.84 9.17 2.09
N ILE A 42 -3.83 8.44 2.59
CA ILE A 42 -3.92 7.03 2.97
C ILE A 42 -5.07 6.81 3.96
N LEU A 43 -5.18 7.66 5.00
CA LEU A 43 -6.26 7.58 5.97
C LEU A 43 -7.64 7.92 5.39
N SER A 44 -7.71 8.69 4.30
CA SER A 44 -8.97 9.04 3.63
C SER A 44 -9.43 7.96 2.67
N TRP A 45 -8.49 7.32 1.96
CA TRP A 45 -8.76 6.28 0.96
C TRP A 45 -8.75 4.87 1.54
N HIS A 46 -8.47 4.72 2.84
CA HIS A 46 -8.45 3.42 3.50
C HIS A 46 -9.77 2.67 3.29
N PRO A 47 -9.74 1.36 2.95
CA PRO A 47 -10.94 0.57 2.68
C PRO A 47 -11.90 0.56 3.87
N ASP A 48 -11.39 0.59 5.11
CA ASP A 48 -12.25 0.61 6.29
C ASP A 48 -13.19 1.81 6.39
N LYS A 49 -12.80 2.95 5.82
CA LYS A 49 -13.64 4.16 5.82
C LYS A 49 -14.59 4.23 4.63
N ASN A 50 -14.40 3.37 3.63
CA ASN A 50 -15.07 3.44 2.34
C ASN A 50 -15.83 2.15 2.00
N LYS A 51 -16.20 1.33 3.01
CA LYS A 51 -16.86 0.03 2.81
C LYS A 51 -18.15 0.13 1.98
N ASP A 52 -18.92 1.19 2.22
CA ASP A 52 -20.20 1.47 1.55
C ASP A 52 -20.09 2.51 0.44
N ASN A 53 -18.87 2.95 0.10
CA ASN A 53 -18.67 3.92 -0.97
C ASN A 53 -18.87 3.24 -2.33
N PRO A 54 -19.72 3.79 -3.23
CA PRO A 54 -19.88 3.24 -4.59
C PRO A 54 -18.56 3.19 -5.37
N GLU A 55 -17.60 4.06 -5.05
CA GLU A 55 -16.26 4.10 -5.65
C GLU A 55 -15.21 3.30 -4.86
N LYS A 56 -15.59 2.41 -3.93
CA LYS A 56 -14.64 1.71 -3.05
C LYS A 56 -13.49 1.02 -3.81
N PHE A 57 -13.78 0.37 -4.93
CA PHE A 57 -12.78 -0.33 -5.74
C PHE A 57 -11.77 0.65 -6.35
N PHE A 58 -12.25 1.83 -6.78
CA PHE A 58 -11.39 2.88 -7.31
C PHE A 58 -10.51 3.51 -6.22
N LEU A 59 -11.07 3.74 -5.02
CA LEU A 59 -10.32 4.24 -3.88
C LEU A 59 -9.28 3.23 -3.38
N GLU A 60 -9.62 1.94 -3.36
CA GLU A 60 -8.69 0.87 -2.99
C GLU A 60 -7.52 0.78 -3.99
N ASN A 61 -7.80 0.89 -5.30
CA ASN A 61 -6.75 0.91 -6.30
C ASN A 61 -5.83 2.12 -6.13
N LYS A 62 -6.41 3.31 -5.93
CA LYS A 62 -5.65 4.53 -5.64
C LYS A 62 -4.82 4.41 -4.36
N PHE A 63 -5.36 3.79 -3.32
CA PHE A 63 -4.66 3.53 -2.07
C PHE A 63 -3.43 2.64 -2.30
N LYS A 64 -3.59 1.54 -3.04
CA LYS A 64 -2.48 0.61 -3.36
C LYS A 64 -1.39 1.32 -4.16
N ASN A 65 -1.76 2.06 -5.22
CA ASN A 65 -0.81 2.81 -6.02
C ASN A 65 -0.08 3.88 -5.21
N LEU A 66 -0.81 4.65 -4.39
CA LEU A 66 -0.23 5.68 -3.54
C LEU A 66 0.78 5.10 -2.55
N ASN A 67 0.43 3.97 -1.92
CA ASN A 67 1.31 3.32 -0.95
C ASN A 67 2.57 2.74 -1.63
N SER A 68 2.41 2.12 -2.81
CA SER A 68 3.53 1.57 -3.59
C SER A 68 4.51 2.66 -4.00
N ALA A 69 4.02 3.74 -4.61
CA ALA A 69 4.86 4.86 -5.04
C ALA A 69 5.53 5.57 -3.86
N TRP A 70 4.83 5.69 -2.72
CA TRP A 70 5.43 6.26 -1.50
C TRP A 70 6.58 5.42 -0.95
N ILE A 71 6.47 4.08 -0.98
CA ILE A 71 7.54 3.19 -0.51
C ILE A 71 8.79 3.39 -1.37
N VAL A 72 8.64 3.42 -2.70
CA VAL A 72 9.75 3.65 -3.64
C VAL A 72 10.40 5.01 -3.38
N TYR A 73 9.59 6.06 -3.28
CA TYR A 73 10.07 7.41 -2.98
C TYR A 73 10.85 7.46 -1.65
N LYS A 74 10.30 6.86 -0.58
CA LYS A 74 10.91 6.85 0.75
C LYS A 74 12.23 6.09 0.75
N ILE A 75 12.29 4.91 0.14
CA ILE A 75 13.51 4.11 0.07
C ILE A 75 14.57 4.83 -0.75
N PHE A 76 14.24 5.38 -1.91
CA PHE A 76 15.21 6.14 -2.71
C PHE A 76 15.77 7.35 -1.94
N LYS A 77 14.88 8.14 -1.31
CA LYS A 77 15.29 9.25 -0.45
C LYS A 77 16.17 8.80 0.69
N GLN A 78 15.80 7.70 1.35
CA GLN A 78 16.60 7.11 2.40
C GLN A 78 17.95 6.60 1.87
N SER A 79 18.03 6.00 0.68
CA SER A 79 19.31 5.61 0.08
C SER A 79 20.19 6.80 -0.28
N CYS A 80 19.61 7.94 -0.66
CA CYS A 80 20.35 9.19 -0.86
C CYS A 80 20.77 9.86 0.47
N GLU A 81 20.00 9.70 1.55
CA GLU A 81 20.24 10.32 2.86
C GLU A 81 20.93 9.38 3.89
N SER A 82 21.01 8.08 3.64
CA SER A 82 21.60 7.04 4.52
C SER A 82 23.13 7.07 4.55
N SER A 83 23.70 8.27 4.46
CA SER A 83 24.84 8.63 5.28
C SER A 83 24.45 8.87 6.75
N SER A 84 23.17 8.87 7.18
CA SER A 84 22.78 8.83 8.61
C SER A 84 21.34 8.35 8.88
N GLU A 85 21.24 7.12 9.40
CA GLU A 85 20.46 6.65 10.58
C GLU A 85 18.91 6.64 10.65
N GLU A 86 18.44 5.48 11.17
CA GLU A 86 17.15 5.05 11.75
C GLU A 86 15.87 4.87 10.88
N CYS A 87 15.55 3.59 10.57
CA CYS A 87 14.29 3.17 9.96
C CYS A 87 13.22 2.83 11.02
N ASP A 88 12.27 3.75 11.19
CA ASP A 88 11.01 3.48 11.89
C ASP A 88 10.16 2.51 11.04
N SER A 89 10.31 1.23 11.35
CA SER A 89 9.55 0.13 10.77
C SER A 89 8.29 -0.08 11.59
N THR A 90 7.17 0.51 11.18
CA THR A 90 5.86 0.07 11.66
C THR A 90 4.84 -0.01 10.54
N GLU A 91 4.24 -1.20 10.48
CA GLU A 91 2.90 -1.52 9.99
C GLU A 91 2.79 -2.01 8.54
N THR A 92 3.10 -3.29 8.38
CA THR A 92 2.49 -4.17 7.38
C THR A 92 1.03 -4.45 7.76
N PRO A 93 0.02 -4.19 6.89
CA PRO A 93 -1.31 -4.73 7.09
C PRO A 93 -1.29 -6.24 6.85
N LYS A 94 -1.82 -6.97 7.82
CA LYS A 94 -1.97 -8.43 7.87
C LYS A 94 -2.49 -9.02 6.55
N LYS A 95 -1.92 -10.17 6.18
CA LYS A 95 -2.52 -11.18 5.30
C LYS A 95 -3.98 -11.40 5.69
N MET A 96 -4.89 -11.22 4.74
CA MET A 96 -6.24 -11.76 4.84
C MET A 96 -6.15 -13.29 4.74
N GLU A 97 -6.58 -13.98 5.79
CA GLU A 97 -6.86 -15.41 5.79
C GLU A 97 -8.17 -15.63 5.04
N ASP A 98 -8.11 -16.26 3.86
CA ASP A 98 -9.29 -16.79 3.19
C ASP A 98 -9.76 -18.04 3.96
N THR A 99 -10.81 -17.87 4.77
CA THR A 99 -11.58 -18.98 5.33
C THR A 99 -12.64 -19.37 4.31
N GLU A 100 -12.34 -20.37 3.47
CA GLU A 100 -13.32 -20.99 2.60
C GLU A 100 -14.04 -22.12 3.36
N ASN A 101 -15.18 -21.79 3.95
CA ASN A 101 -16.17 -22.75 4.43
C ASN A 101 -16.78 -23.47 3.23
N ASN A 102 -16.59 -24.79 3.14
CA ASN A 102 -17.41 -25.65 2.27
C ASN A 102 -18.07 -26.74 3.13
N ASP A 103 -19.35 -26.50 3.42
CA ASP A 103 -20.28 -27.47 4.01
C ASP A 103 -20.84 -28.40 2.92
N SER A 104 -21.25 -29.61 3.36
CA SER A 104 -21.97 -30.66 2.61
C SER A 104 -21.08 -31.54 1.73
N TYR A 105 -21.01 -32.86 1.93
CA TYR A 105 -22.14 -33.78 1.88
C TYR A 105 -22.14 -34.83 2.99
N LYS A 106 -23.33 -35.03 3.58
CA LYS A 106 -23.76 -36.25 4.28
C LYS A 106 -23.55 -37.47 3.38
N THR A 107 -22.90 -38.51 3.90
CA THR A 107 -23.10 -39.88 3.43
C THR A 107 -23.64 -40.72 4.58
N ASP A 108 -24.87 -41.18 4.38
CA ASP A 108 -25.58 -42.10 5.24
C ASP A 108 -24.88 -43.47 5.20
N ASN A 109 -24.30 -43.88 6.33
CA ASN A 109 -23.81 -45.25 6.50
C ASN A 109 -24.95 -46.11 7.03
N GLU A 110 -25.56 -46.87 6.12
CA GLU A 110 -26.49 -47.94 6.44
C GLU A 110 -25.85 -48.96 7.40
N LYS A 111 -26.61 -49.30 8.44
CA LYS A 111 -26.45 -50.51 9.24
C LYS A 111 -26.68 -51.74 8.36
N ILE A 112 -25.72 -52.67 8.34
CA ILE A 112 -26.02 -54.08 8.10
C ILE A 112 -25.43 -54.87 9.26
N PHE A 113 -26.28 -55.72 9.82
CA PHE A 113 -26.07 -56.60 10.97
C PHE A 113 -24.91 -57.58 10.78
#